data_AF-A0A6A6NFB6-F1
#
_entry.id   AF-A0A6A6NFB6-F1
#
_cell.length_a   1.000
_cell.length_b   1.000
_cell.length_c   1.000
_cell.angle_alpha   90.00
_cell.angle_beta   90.00
_cell.angle_gamma   90.00
#
_symmetry.space_group_name_H-M   'P 1'
#
loop_
_entity.id
_entity.type
_entity.pdbx_description
1 polymer ?
#
loop_
_entity_poly.entity_id
_entity_poly.type
_entity_poly.pdbx_seq_one_letter_code
_entity_poly.pdbx_strand_id
1 'polypeptide(L)'
;MVAISATLKDTTVVVVVEVSAGVSSGVIIGAFIRMTFSDFESGNKGESKDMIEVLKVSKSSNMQSMDAVVQKKYPIYLKDIARGEENIQIPLVNEYESLELPNFLYIKSNMVHKDAHVDFSLARISDGNFCAECYGDCLSSDLPCACAAETLGEFAYTKEGLLKENFLDECIAMNLEPKTKHFYYCEVCPLQNDLHQKLKKTKRCKGHLTRKFIKECWSKCGCSRKCKNRVVQQGIQVPLQVYGTPEGKGWGIRSVNALKKGTFVCEYVGEIVTNQELYERNKERVAKQEKHTYPVLLDADWGSERILKDEEALCLDATEFGNAGRFINHRCYDANLIEIPVEVETPDHHYYHVAFFTTKDIEPMEELTWVILLSTT
;
A
#
# COMPACT_ATOMS: atom_id res chain seq x y z
N MET A 1 15.42 21.10 -17.57
CA MET A 1 14.52 22.26 -17.45
C MET A 1 13.50 22.18 -18.55
N VAL A 2 12.22 22.20 -18.21
CA VAL A 2 11.13 22.37 -19.19
C VAL A 2 10.47 23.69 -18.84
N ALA A 3 10.50 24.66 -19.75
CA ALA A 3 9.77 25.90 -19.58
C ALA A 3 8.34 25.68 -20.07
N ILE A 4 7.36 25.84 -19.20
CA ILE A 4 5.93 25.78 -19.54
C ILE A 4 5.36 27.15 -19.27
N SER A 5 4.97 27.86 -20.33
CA SER A 5 4.24 29.12 -20.20
C SER A 5 2.75 28.83 -20.13
N ALA A 6 2.09 29.30 -19.07
CA ALA A 6 0.64 29.31 -18.97
C ALA A 6 0.18 30.76 -18.92
N THR A 7 -0.70 31.16 -19.84
CA THR A 7 -1.24 32.51 -19.91
C THR A 7 -2.63 32.51 -19.28
N LEU A 8 -2.83 33.29 -18.23
CA LEU A 8 -4.14 33.48 -17.62
C LEU A 8 -4.49 34.97 -17.71
N LYS A 9 -5.58 35.31 -18.42
CA LYS A 9 -6.20 36.64 -18.55
C LYS A 9 -5.19 37.79 -18.43
N ASP A 10 -4.36 37.91 -19.48
CA ASP A 10 -3.40 38.99 -19.72
C ASP A 10 -2.19 39.08 -18.77
N THR A 11 -1.95 38.05 -17.94
CA THR A 11 -0.67 37.86 -17.25
C THR A 11 0.00 36.58 -17.75
N THR A 12 1.17 36.72 -18.37
CA THR A 12 2.01 35.56 -18.75
C THR A 12 2.80 35.14 -17.52
N VAL A 13 2.39 34.04 -16.88
CA VAL A 13 3.19 33.43 -15.81
C VAL A 13 4.14 32.44 -16.46
N VAL A 14 5.43 32.80 -16.51
CA VAL A 14 6.47 31.89 -16.98
C VAL A 14 6.84 30.98 -15.80
N VAL A 15 6.37 29.74 -15.83
CA VAL A 15 6.75 28.73 -14.84
C VAL A 15 8.01 28.03 -15.33
N VAL A 16 9.13 28.35 -14.69
CA VAL A 16 10.39 27.61 -14.91
C VAL A 16 10.35 26.36 -14.03
N VAL A 17 10.12 25.20 -14.64
CA VAL A 17 10.15 23.91 -13.93
C VAL A 17 11.57 23.36 -14.00
N GLU A 18 12.28 23.44 -12.88
CA GLU A 18 13.53 22.70 -12.68
C GLU A 18 13.20 21.27 -12.27
N VAL A 19 13.37 20.34 -13.22
CA VAL A 19 13.31 18.91 -12.95
C VAL A 19 14.73 18.44 -12.65
N SER A 20 15.02 18.12 -11.40
CA SER A 20 16.24 17.44 -11.00
C SER A 20 15.92 15.98 -10.68
N ALA A 21 16.56 15.06 -11.41
CA ALA A 21 16.55 13.64 -11.08
C ALA A 21 17.66 13.37 -10.07
N GLY A 22 17.31 12.94 -8.86
CA GLY A 22 18.29 12.41 -7.92
C GLY A 22 18.69 11.01 -8.38
N VAL A 23 19.93 10.84 -8.85
CA VAL A 23 20.47 9.51 -9.18
C VAL A 23 21.29 9.02 -7.99
N SER A 24 20.82 7.96 -7.34
CA SER A 24 21.62 7.13 -6.44
C SER A 24 21.45 5.68 -6.89
N SER A 25 22.57 5.01 -7.18
CA SER A 25 22.59 3.58 -7.52
C SER A 25 21.71 3.15 -8.71
N GLY A 26 21.51 4.01 -9.71
CA GLY A 26 20.85 3.63 -10.97
C GLY A 26 19.34 3.42 -10.90
N VAL A 27 18.69 3.81 -9.80
CA VAL A 27 17.23 3.81 -9.65
C VAL A 27 16.75 5.26 -9.56
N ILE A 28 15.73 5.64 -10.33
CA ILE A 28 15.09 6.97 -10.24
C ILE A 28 14.17 6.93 -9.02
N ILE A 29 14.60 7.53 -7.91
CA ILE A 29 13.82 7.61 -6.68
C ILE A 29 13.08 8.96 -6.70
N GLY A 30 12.00 9.02 -7.47
CA GLY A 30 11.10 10.18 -7.55
C GLY A 30 11.63 11.41 -8.31
N ALA A 31 10.70 12.20 -8.82
CA ALA A 31 10.97 13.53 -9.38
C ALA A 31 10.51 14.58 -8.38
N PHE A 32 11.41 15.49 -7.98
CA PHE A 32 11.04 16.65 -7.17
C PHE A 32 10.60 17.78 -8.09
N ILE A 33 9.39 18.29 -7.88
CA ILE A 33 8.89 19.49 -8.55
C ILE A 33 9.05 20.65 -7.56
N ARG A 34 10.01 21.54 -7.82
CA ARG A 34 10.13 22.81 -7.08
C ARG A 34 9.52 23.92 -7.94
N MET A 35 8.38 24.44 -7.51
CA MET A 35 7.74 25.59 -8.15
C MET A 35 8.19 26.86 -7.44
N THR A 36 8.89 27.75 -8.14
CA THR A 36 9.19 29.11 -7.67
C THR A 36 8.37 30.10 -8.46
N PHE A 37 7.56 30.89 -7.77
CA PHE A 37 6.82 32.00 -8.35
C PHE A 37 7.68 33.26 -8.24
N SER A 38 7.86 33.99 -9.33
CA SER A 38 8.43 35.34 -9.31
C SER A 38 7.35 36.31 -9.75
N ASP A 39 6.96 37.23 -8.87
CA ASP A 39 5.99 38.29 -9.16
C ASP A 39 6.51 39.23 -10.25
N PHE A 40 5.63 39.64 -11.18
CA PHE A 40 5.88 40.79 -12.04
C PHE A 40 4.61 41.66 -12.13
N GLU A 41 4.83 42.97 -12.02
CA GLU A 41 3.83 43.99 -11.71
C GLU A 41 2.75 44.22 -12.78
N SER A 42 1.61 44.66 -12.27
CA SER A 42 0.34 45.01 -12.92
C SER A 42 0.43 46.11 -13.99
N GLY A 43 -0.45 46.00 -15.01
CA GLY A 43 -0.79 47.10 -15.90
C GLY A 43 -2.16 46.96 -16.57
N ASN A 44 -3.15 47.67 -16.01
CA ASN A 44 -4.41 48.15 -16.61
C ASN A 44 -5.69 47.29 -16.76
N LYS A 45 -6.67 47.72 -15.93
CA LYS A 45 -8.13 47.82 -16.03
C LYS A 45 -8.84 47.51 -17.37
N GLY A 46 -9.90 46.71 -17.30
CA GLY A 46 -11.00 46.65 -18.28
C GLY A 46 -12.11 45.66 -17.88
N GLU A 47 -13.37 46.09 -17.91
CA GLU A 47 -14.58 45.34 -17.51
C GLU A 47 -15.07 44.32 -18.54
N SER A 48 -15.92 43.38 -18.05
CA SER A 48 -17.13 42.83 -18.70
C SER A 48 -17.06 41.57 -19.59
N LYS A 49 -17.73 40.53 -19.04
CA LYS A 49 -18.73 39.59 -19.62
C LYS A 49 -18.34 38.50 -20.61
N ASP A 50 -19.04 37.39 -20.43
CA ASP A 50 -19.11 36.15 -21.19
C ASP A 50 -19.01 36.31 -22.71
N MET A 51 -18.24 35.45 -23.36
CA MET A 51 -18.64 34.71 -24.57
C MET A 51 -17.67 33.55 -24.83
N ILE A 52 -18.24 32.35 -24.96
CA ILE A 52 -17.63 31.22 -25.65
C ILE A 52 -17.60 31.57 -27.14
N GLU A 53 -16.43 31.50 -27.79
CA GLU A 53 -16.39 31.39 -29.25
C GLU A 53 -15.29 30.45 -29.73
N VAL A 54 -15.74 29.49 -30.53
CA VAL A 54 -14.99 28.47 -31.27
C VAL A 54 -14.60 29.05 -32.62
N LEU A 55 -13.37 28.87 -33.11
CA LEU A 55 -12.98 28.82 -34.55
C LEU A 55 -11.47 28.40 -34.62
N LYS A 56 -11.05 27.18 -35.01
CA LYS A 56 -11.02 26.43 -36.29
C LYS A 56 -9.94 26.86 -37.32
N VAL A 57 -9.07 25.87 -37.64
CA VAL A 57 -8.28 25.55 -38.87
C VAL A 57 -7.00 26.38 -39.14
N SER A 58 -5.84 25.75 -39.36
CA SER A 58 -5.41 25.31 -40.71
C SER A 58 -4.63 23.99 -40.74
N LYS A 59 -5.01 23.13 -41.70
CA LYS A 59 -4.33 21.89 -42.11
C LYS A 59 -3.01 22.21 -42.82
N SER A 60 -2.02 21.34 -42.65
CA SER A 60 -1.16 20.94 -43.77
C SER A 60 -0.95 19.42 -43.73
N SER A 61 -0.99 18.86 -44.94
CA SER A 61 -1.15 17.46 -45.31
C SER A 61 0.17 16.69 -45.27
N ASN A 62 0.12 15.44 -44.81
CA ASN A 62 0.54 14.31 -45.64
C ASN A 62 -0.08 12.99 -45.16
N MET A 63 -0.47 12.21 -46.15
CA MET A 63 -1.39 11.07 -46.09
C MET A 63 -0.60 9.77 -46.04
N GLN A 64 -0.79 8.98 -44.99
CA GLN A 64 -0.72 7.50 -45.06
C GLN A 64 -1.85 6.94 -44.20
N SER A 65 -2.87 6.44 -44.89
CA SER A 65 -4.02 5.74 -44.34
C SER A 65 -3.58 4.36 -43.85
N MET A 66 -3.51 4.18 -42.55
CA MET A 66 -3.81 2.88 -41.93
C MET A 66 -5.17 3.05 -41.27
N ASP A 67 -6.15 2.27 -41.70
CA ASP A 67 -7.45 2.16 -41.04
C ASP A 67 -7.22 1.63 -39.62
N ALA A 68 -7.04 2.56 -38.68
CA ALA A 68 -7.13 2.25 -37.27
C ALA A 68 -8.60 1.89 -37.02
N VAL A 69 -8.88 0.60 -36.92
CA VAL A 69 -10.11 0.10 -36.32
C VAL A 69 -10.19 0.72 -34.93
N VAL A 70 -10.95 1.80 -34.79
CA VAL A 70 -11.28 2.38 -33.49
C VAL A 70 -12.13 1.34 -32.78
N GLN A 71 -11.49 0.49 -31.98
CA GLN A 71 -12.17 -0.39 -31.05
C GLN A 71 -12.94 0.50 -30.09
N LYS A 72 -14.25 0.61 -30.27
CA LYS A 72 -15.14 1.21 -29.26
C LYS A 72 -14.98 0.40 -27.98
N LYS A 73 -14.31 0.95 -26.97
CA LYS A 73 -14.19 0.36 -25.63
C LYS A 73 -15.49 0.65 -24.89
N TYR A 74 -16.34 -0.36 -24.76
CA TYR A 74 -17.62 -0.26 -24.04
C TYR A 74 -17.40 -0.17 -22.52
N PRO A 75 -18.39 0.32 -21.75
CA PRO A 75 -18.37 0.25 -20.30
C PRO A 75 -18.07 -1.19 -19.84
N ILE A 76 -17.10 -1.32 -18.93
CA ILE A 76 -16.69 -2.63 -18.42
C ILE A 76 -17.49 -2.91 -17.16
N TYR A 77 -18.16 -4.06 -17.14
CA TYR A 77 -18.80 -4.57 -15.93
C TYR A 77 -18.42 -6.03 -15.74
N LEU A 78 -17.64 -6.29 -14.70
CA LEU A 78 -17.31 -7.62 -14.24
C LEU A 78 -17.98 -7.82 -12.87
N LYS A 79 -18.87 -8.80 -12.79
CA LYS A 79 -19.67 -9.05 -11.59
C LYS A 79 -18.82 -9.36 -10.35
N ASP A 80 -17.73 -10.10 -10.55
CA ASP A 80 -16.85 -10.52 -9.47
C ASP A 80 -15.42 -10.73 -9.97
N ILE A 81 -14.49 -9.87 -9.55
CA ILE A 81 -13.06 -10.02 -9.86
C ILE A 81 -12.42 -11.18 -9.10
N ALA A 82 -12.99 -11.56 -7.96
CA ALA A 82 -12.47 -12.62 -7.11
C ALA A 82 -12.82 -14.02 -7.64
N ARG A 83 -13.73 -14.12 -8.61
CA ARG A 83 -14.17 -15.38 -9.23
C ARG A 83 -14.63 -16.43 -8.19
N GLY A 84 -15.22 -15.97 -7.10
CA GLY A 84 -15.67 -16.80 -5.98
C GLY A 84 -14.59 -17.24 -4.98
N GLU A 85 -13.35 -16.71 -5.07
CA GLU A 85 -12.32 -16.97 -4.05
C GLU A 85 -12.62 -16.28 -2.70
N GLU A 86 -13.33 -15.15 -2.74
CA GLU A 86 -13.81 -14.42 -1.56
C GLU A 86 -15.23 -14.84 -1.19
N ASN A 87 -15.58 -14.69 0.09
CA ASN A 87 -16.94 -14.99 0.57
C ASN A 87 -18.00 -13.98 0.09
N ILE A 88 -17.54 -12.84 -0.47
CA ILE A 88 -18.37 -11.78 -1.02
C ILE A 88 -17.93 -11.49 -2.45
N GLN A 89 -18.86 -11.03 -3.28
CA GLN A 89 -18.53 -10.61 -4.65
C GLN A 89 -17.88 -9.24 -4.62
N ILE A 90 -16.83 -9.05 -5.43
CA ILE A 90 -16.16 -7.76 -5.59
C ILE A 90 -16.33 -7.31 -7.05
N PRO A 91 -17.34 -6.47 -7.35
CA PRO A 91 -17.57 -6.00 -8.71
C PRO A 91 -16.43 -5.10 -9.19
N LEU A 92 -16.12 -5.18 -10.48
CA LEU A 92 -15.28 -4.22 -11.18
C LEU A 92 -16.11 -3.49 -12.23
N VAL A 93 -16.12 -2.17 -12.12
CA VAL A 93 -16.95 -1.30 -12.97
C VAL A 93 -16.10 -0.22 -13.61
N ASN A 94 -16.30 0.04 -14.89
CA ASN A 94 -15.69 1.17 -15.55
C ASN A 94 -16.74 1.89 -16.37
N GLU A 95 -17.13 3.05 -15.88
CA GLU A 95 -18.07 3.95 -16.53
C GLU A 95 -17.37 4.87 -17.55
N TYR A 96 -16.03 4.87 -17.59
CA TYR A 96 -15.21 5.75 -18.44
C TYR A 96 -14.44 4.94 -19.50
N GLU A 97 -14.60 5.29 -20.78
CA GLU A 97 -14.28 4.44 -21.95
C GLU A 97 -12.78 4.17 -22.25
N SER A 98 -11.86 4.26 -21.28
CA SER A 98 -10.41 4.24 -21.59
C SER A 98 -9.59 3.10 -20.96
N LEU A 99 -10.02 2.48 -19.85
CA LEU A 99 -9.19 1.51 -19.13
C LEU A 99 -9.34 0.09 -19.65
N GLU A 100 -8.21 -0.61 -19.75
CA GLU A 100 -8.17 -2.04 -20.03
C GLU A 100 -8.40 -2.84 -18.75
N LEU A 101 -8.99 -4.03 -18.90
CA LEU A 101 -9.14 -4.95 -17.79
C LEU A 101 -7.77 -5.26 -17.19
N PRO A 102 -7.62 -5.23 -15.85
CA PRO A 102 -6.38 -5.65 -15.21
C PRO A 102 -6.08 -7.10 -15.57
N ASN A 103 -4.87 -7.36 -16.08
CA ASN A 103 -4.39 -8.71 -16.34
C ASN A 103 -3.61 -9.21 -15.12
N PHE A 104 -4.24 -10.04 -14.30
CA PHE A 104 -3.65 -10.69 -13.13
C PHE A 104 -4.53 -11.89 -12.70
N LEU A 105 -4.00 -12.76 -11.85
CA LEU A 105 -4.75 -13.83 -11.21
C LEU A 105 -5.15 -13.43 -9.78
N TYR A 106 -6.44 -13.54 -9.48
CA TYR A 106 -6.93 -13.29 -8.13
C TYR A 106 -6.54 -14.44 -7.20
N ILE A 107 -5.90 -14.11 -6.07
CA ILE A 107 -5.59 -15.04 -4.97
C ILE A 107 -6.05 -14.44 -3.65
N LYS A 108 -6.54 -15.27 -2.73
CA LYS A 108 -7.07 -14.81 -1.42
C LYS A 108 -6.05 -14.82 -0.28
N SER A 109 -4.89 -15.44 -0.49
CA SER A 109 -3.85 -15.61 0.53
C SER A 109 -2.48 -15.58 -0.12
N ASN A 110 -1.47 -15.11 0.61
CA ASN A 110 -0.13 -14.95 0.07
C ASN A 110 0.47 -16.29 -0.34
N MET A 111 1.27 -16.27 -1.41
CA MET A 111 2.02 -17.42 -1.90
C MET A 111 3.50 -17.19 -1.68
N VAL A 112 4.23 -18.19 -1.22
CA VAL A 112 5.67 -18.08 -0.98
C VAL A 112 6.43 -18.52 -2.22
N HIS A 113 7.28 -17.65 -2.77
CA HIS A 113 8.18 -18.03 -3.84
C HIS A 113 9.21 -19.04 -3.35
N LYS A 114 9.67 -19.95 -4.21
CA LYS A 114 10.61 -21.04 -3.85
C LYS A 114 11.90 -20.57 -3.17
N ASP A 115 12.35 -19.35 -3.50
CA ASP A 115 13.59 -18.76 -2.98
C ASP A 115 13.33 -17.84 -1.77
N ALA A 116 12.06 -17.58 -1.44
CA ALA A 116 11.66 -16.87 -0.24
C ALA A 116 11.53 -17.86 0.92
N HIS A 117 12.17 -17.54 2.05
CA HIS A 117 12.25 -18.44 3.19
C HIS A 117 11.26 -18.03 4.29
N VAL A 118 10.02 -18.51 4.19
CA VAL A 118 8.99 -18.32 5.22
C VAL A 118 8.77 -19.65 5.94
N ASP A 119 9.51 -19.87 7.02
CA ASP A 119 9.53 -21.13 7.77
C ASP A 119 8.43 -21.19 8.84
N PHE A 120 7.24 -21.62 8.42
CA PHE A 120 6.20 -22.01 9.37
C PHE A 120 6.45 -23.42 9.91
N SER A 121 6.61 -23.55 11.23
CA SER A 121 6.66 -24.84 11.89
C SER A 121 5.97 -24.79 13.25
N LEU A 122 5.01 -25.69 13.47
CA LEU A 122 4.33 -25.85 14.76
C LEU A 122 5.31 -26.15 15.90
N ALA A 123 6.48 -26.72 15.60
CA ALA A 123 7.53 -26.99 16.57
C ALA A 123 8.23 -25.71 17.07
N ARG A 124 8.16 -24.62 16.31
CA ARG A 124 8.71 -23.30 16.68
C ARG A 124 7.73 -22.45 17.50
N ILE A 125 6.47 -22.88 17.63
CA ILE A 125 5.47 -22.20 18.45
C ILE A 125 5.69 -22.60 19.93
N SER A 126 6.34 -21.72 20.69
CA SER A 126 6.49 -21.87 22.13
C SER A 126 5.13 -21.88 22.86
N ASP A 127 5.08 -22.49 24.05
CA ASP A 127 3.85 -22.60 24.84
C ASP A 127 3.27 -21.26 25.29
N GLY A 128 4.05 -20.17 25.21
CA GLY A 128 3.59 -18.82 25.53
C GLY A 128 2.83 -18.10 24.41
N ASN A 129 2.87 -18.61 23.17
CA ASN A 129 2.40 -17.87 22.00
C ASN A 129 0.97 -18.24 21.54
N PHE A 130 0.34 -19.22 22.17
CA PHE A 130 -1.01 -19.65 21.85
C PHE A 130 -1.82 -19.91 23.12
N CYS A 131 -3.14 -19.75 23.05
CA CYS A 131 -4.02 -20.11 24.14
C CYS A 131 -4.47 -21.57 24.00
N ALA A 132 -4.15 -22.44 24.95
CA ALA A 132 -4.63 -23.82 24.96
C ALA A 132 -6.05 -23.95 25.57
N GLU A 133 -6.35 -23.12 26.57
CA GLU A 133 -7.52 -23.30 27.44
C GLU A 133 -8.69 -22.36 27.13
N CYS A 134 -8.49 -21.33 26.29
CA CYS A 134 -9.58 -20.43 25.93
C CYS A 134 -10.64 -21.17 25.10
N TYR A 135 -11.87 -21.21 25.61
CA TYR A 135 -13.00 -21.81 24.91
C TYR A 135 -13.85 -20.74 24.23
N GLY A 136 -14.04 -20.85 22.92
CA GLY A 136 -14.83 -19.89 22.15
C GLY A 136 -14.05 -18.63 21.78
N ASP A 137 -14.14 -17.57 22.58
CA ASP A 137 -13.63 -16.23 22.25
C ASP A 137 -12.66 -15.69 23.31
N CYS A 138 -11.42 -15.38 22.89
CA CYS A 138 -10.37 -14.89 23.78
C CYS A 138 -10.69 -13.51 24.37
N LEU A 139 -11.45 -12.66 23.67
CA LEU A 139 -11.85 -11.33 24.17
C LEU A 139 -12.94 -11.41 25.25
N SER A 140 -13.51 -12.60 25.45
CA SER A 140 -14.54 -12.87 26.45
C SER A 140 -14.03 -13.73 27.61
N SER A 141 -12.73 -14.05 27.64
CA SER A 141 -12.10 -14.83 28.71
C SER A 141 -11.94 -13.99 29.97
N ASP A 142 -12.38 -14.51 31.12
CA ASP A 142 -12.17 -13.89 32.44
C ASP A 142 -10.70 -14.03 32.91
N LEU A 143 -9.95 -14.96 32.32
CA LEU A 143 -8.54 -15.19 32.61
C LEU A 143 -7.64 -14.55 31.54
N PRO A 144 -6.44 -14.05 31.91
CA PRO A 144 -5.46 -13.56 30.96
C PRO A 144 -5.15 -14.61 29.88
N CYS A 145 -5.20 -14.19 28.63
CA CYS A 145 -4.96 -15.06 27.49
C CYS A 145 -3.50 -14.94 27.03
N ALA A 146 -2.84 -16.08 26.82
CA ALA A 146 -1.47 -16.12 26.28
C ALA A 146 -1.32 -15.38 24.94
N CYS A 147 -2.38 -15.33 24.12
CA CYS A 147 -2.37 -14.57 22.86
C CYS A 147 -2.26 -13.05 23.05
N ALA A 148 -2.45 -12.53 24.25
CA ALA A 148 -2.26 -11.12 24.60
C ALA A 148 -1.04 -10.90 25.51
N ALA A 149 -0.18 -11.91 25.72
CA ALA A 149 0.94 -11.81 26.65
C ALA A 149 1.94 -10.71 26.25
N GLU A 150 2.27 -10.61 24.95
CA GLU A 150 3.18 -9.60 24.40
C GLU A 150 2.64 -8.17 24.53
N THR A 151 1.32 -8.02 24.62
CA THR A 151 0.62 -6.75 24.77
C THR A 151 0.15 -6.50 26.20
N LEU A 152 0.74 -7.19 27.19
CA LEU A 152 0.40 -7.06 28.61
C LEU A 152 -1.09 -7.30 28.92
N GLY A 153 -1.73 -8.18 28.15
CA GLY A 153 -3.14 -8.57 28.30
C GLY A 153 -4.11 -7.80 27.39
N GLU A 154 -3.64 -6.84 26.60
CA GLU A 154 -4.50 -6.01 25.76
C GLU A 154 -4.64 -6.54 24.32
N PHE A 155 -5.86 -6.90 23.92
CA PHE A 155 -6.16 -7.19 22.51
C PHE A 155 -6.26 -5.91 21.68
N ALA A 156 -5.86 -5.98 20.40
CA ALA A 156 -5.97 -4.85 19.46
C ALA A 156 -7.42 -4.58 19.02
N TYR A 157 -8.29 -5.60 19.07
CA TYR A 157 -9.66 -5.52 18.59
C TYR A 157 -10.69 -5.31 19.71
N THR A 158 -11.85 -4.75 19.34
CA THR A 158 -13.07 -4.75 20.14
C THR A 158 -13.88 -6.03 19.90
N LYS A 159 -14.93 -6.26 20.69
CA LYS A 159 -15.83 -7.42 20.52
C LYS A 159 -16.61 -7.37 19.20
N GLU A 160 -16.78 -6.16 18.65
CA GLU A 160 -17.41 -5.91 17.35
C GLU A 160 -16.46 -6.19 16.17
N GLY A 161 -15.16 -6.40 16.42
CA GLY A 161 -14.14 -6.64 15.40
C GLY A 161 -13.54 -5.35 14.80
N LEU A 162 -13.72 -4.20 15.46
CA LEU A 162 -13.03 -2.96 15.12
C LEU A 162 -11.69 -2.90 15.85
N LEU A 163 -10.72 -2.14 15.35
CA LEU A 163 -9.56 -1.76 16.15
C LEU A 163 -9.97 -0.87 17.31
N LYS A 164 -9.36 -1.09 18.48
CA LYS A 164 -9.48 -0.18 19.62
C LYS A 164 -8.90 1.18 19.25
N GLU A 165 -9.61 2.24 19.63
CA GLU A 165 -9.26 3.61 19.25
C GLU A 165 -7.87 4.03 19.74
N ASN A 166 -7.50 3.70 20.98
CA ASN A 166 -6.18 3.98 21.51
C ASN A 166 -5.05 3.30 20.71
N PHE A 167 -5.24 2.03 20.33
CA PHE A 167 -4.27 1.31 19.51
C PHE A 167 -4.13 1.94 18.13
N LEU A 168 -5.26 2.28 17.50
CA LEU A 168 -5.30 2.90 16.17
C LEU A 168 -4.66 4.29 16.17
N ASP A 169 -5.01 5.14 17.13
CA ASP A 169 -4.48 6.50 17.23
C ASP A 169 -2.96 6.49 17.47
N GLU A 170 -2.46 5.53 18.24
CA GLU A 170 -1.01 5.35 18.42
C GLU A 170 -0.30 4.89 17.14
N CYS A 171 -0.92 4.01 16.34
CA CYS A 171 -0.38 3.61 15.03
C CYS A 171 -0.36 4.79 14.06
N ILE A 172 -1.44 5.59 14.01
CA ILE A 172 -1.52 6.80 13.19
C ILE A 172 -0.45 7.81 13.61
N ALA A 173 -0.32 8.07 14.92
CA ALA A 173 0.69 8.99 15.45
C ALA A 173 2.13 8.53 15.14
N MET A 174 2.38 7.22 15.17
CA MET A 174 3.68 6.64 14.81
C MET A 174 4.03 6.88 13.34
N ASN A 175 3.06 6.75 12.43
CA ASN A 175 3.27 6.95 11.00
C ASN A 175 3.43 8.44 10.62
N LEU A 176 2.75 9.35 11.33
CA LEU A 176 2.82 10.79 11.06
C LEU A 176 4.06 11.46 11.71
N GLU A 177 4.34 11.12 12.96
CA GLU A 177 5.39 11.76 13.77
C GLU A 177 6.17 10.71 14.59
N PRO A 178 7.03 9.90 13.93
CA PRO A 178 7.78 8.86 14.63
C PRO A 178 8.77 9.50 15.63
N LYS A 179 8.62 9.15 16.91
CA LYS A 179 9.49 9.61 18.00
C LYS A 179 10.74 8.72 18.08
N THR A 180 11.81 9.22 18.69
CA THR A 180 13.07 8.47 18.88
C THR A 180 12.88 7.10 19.54
N LYS A 181 11.91 6.96 20.46
CA LYS A 181 11.56 5.68 21.10
C LYS A 181 10.98 4.62 20.15
N HIS A 182 10.51 5.02 18.97
CA HIS A 182 10.02 4.12 17.94
C HIS A 182 11.13 3.66 16.99
N PHE A 183 12.36 4.14 17.17
CA PHE A 183 13.49 3.73 16.34
C PHE A 183 14.42 2.81 17.12
N TYR A 184 14.73 1.67 16.52
CA TYR A 184 15.84 0.82 16.91
C TYR A 184 17.08 1.21 16.11
N TYR A 185 18.27 1.18 16.73
CA TYR A 185 19.52 1.57 16.09
C TYR A 185 20.50 0.40 16.14
N CYS A 186 20.77 -0.21 14.98
CA CYS A 186 21.72 -1.33 14.88
C CYS A 186 23.15 -0.87 15.15
N GLU A 187 23.94 -1.72 15.81
CA GLU A 187 25.40 -1.53 15.94
C GLU A 187 26.11 -1.67 14.59
N VAL A 188 25.65 -2.60 13.76
CA VAL A 188 26.08 -2.82 12.38
C VAL A 188 24.84 -2.83 11.50
N CYS A 189 24.66 -1.79 10.67
CA CYS A 189 23.46 -1.60 9.87
C CYS A 189 23.61 -2.22 8.47
N PRO A 190 22.83 -3.26 8.10
CA PRO A 190 22.88 -3.89 6.77
C PRO A 190 22.65 -2.88 5.64
N LEU A 191 21.64 -2.01 5.79
CA LEU A 191 21.28 -0.96 4.84
C LEU A 191 22.38 0.09 4.60
N GLN A 192 23.36 0.21 5.51
CA GLN A 192 24.51 1.10 5.35
C GLN A 192 25.81 0.35 5.03
N ASN A 193 25.81 -0.99 5.11
CA ASN A 193 26.99 -1.83 4.85
C ASN A 193 27.37 -1.90 3.37
N ASP A 194 26.41 -1.77 2.45
CA ASP A 194 26.71 -1.65 1.01
C ASP A 194 27.49 -0.37 0.68
N LEU A 195 27.34 0.68 1.48
CA LEU A 195 28.15 1.90 1.41
C LEU A 195 29.49 1.78 2.17
N HIS A 196 29.60 0.87 3.16
CA HIS A 196 30.83 0.64 3.91
C HIS A 196 31.96 0.10 3.04
N GLN A 197 31.65 -0.77 2.07
CA GLN A 197 32.67 -1.29 1.14
C GLN A 197 33.13 -0.24 0.11
N LYS A 198 32.27 0.71 -0.29
CA LYS A 198 32.60 1.71 -1.31
C LYS A 198 33.31 2.97 -0.78
N LEU A 199 33.07 3.39 0.47
CA LEU A 199 33.49 4.72 0.96
C LEU A 199 34.44 4.74 2.17
N LYS A 200 34.79 3.59 2.79
CA LYS A 200 35.66 3.52 3.99
C LYS A 200 35.30 4.53 5.10
N LYS A 201 34.02 4.86 5.26
CA LYS A 201 33.53 5.75 6.32
C LYS A 201 32.43 5.03 7.08
N THR A 202 32.61 4.88 8.39
CA THR A 202 31.57 4.34 9.26
C THR A 202 30.44 5.35 9.39
N LYS A 203 29.29 5.10 8.75
CA LYS A 203 28.08 5.88 9.04
C LYS A 203 27.35 5.20 10.19
N ARG A 204 26.86 6.00 11.15
CA ARG A 204 25.99 5.50 12.21
C ARG A 204 24.63 5.17 11.62
N CYS A 205 24.01 4.09 12.11
CA CYS A 205 22.65 3.71 11.78
C CYS A 205 21.72 4.94 11.92
N LYS A 206 20.89 5.19 10.91
CA LYS A 206 19.91 6.30 10.92
C LYS A 206 18.70 6.00 11.81
N GLY A 207 18.67 4.83 12.43
CA GLY A 207 17.52 4.31 13.16
C GLY A 207 16.53 3.69 12.20
N HIS A 208 15.82 2.68 12.66
CA HIS A 208 14.72 2.16 11.88
C HIS A 208 13.50 1.73 12.70
N LEU A 209 12.35 1.93 12.08
CA LEU A 209 11.08 2.19 12.74
C LEU A 209 10.44 0.88 13.22
N THR A 210 10.46 0.65 14.53
CA THR A 210 9.77 -0.47 15.15
C THR A 210 8.27 -0.19 15.20
N ARG A 211 7.55 -0.77 14.24
CA ARG A 211 6.10 -0.61 14.13
C ARG A 211 5.36 -1.39 15.20
N LYS A 212 4.19 -0.87 15.60
CA LYS A 212 3.20 -1.69 16.28
C LYS A 212 2.64 -2.74 15.33
N PHE A 213 2.38 -3.93 15.84
CA PHE A 213 1.76 -5.02 15.11
C PHE A 213 0.58 -5.58 15.90
N ILE A 214 -0.24 -6.38 15.24
CA ILE A 214 -1.35 -7.10 15.86
C ILE A 214 -1.01 -8.58 15.92
N LYS A 215 -1.14 -9.20 17.09
CA LYS A 215 -1.01 -10.65 17.26
C LYS A 215 -2.40 -11.30 17.27
N GLU A 216 -2.73 -12.01 16.20
CA GLU A 216 -3.97 -12.79 16.16
C GLU A 216 -3.77 -14.19 16.75
N CYS A 217 -4.87 -14.84 17.13
CA CYS A 217 -4.81 -16.24 17.53
C CYS A 217 -4.39 -17.12 16.35
N TRP A 218 -3.49 -18.08 16.58
CA TRP A 218 -2.97 -19.01 15.57
C TRP A 218 -3.77 -20.31 15.48
N SER A 219 -3.54 -21.14 14.46
CA SER A 219 -4.18 -22.46 14.34
C SER A 219 -4.03 -23.37 15.55
N LYS A 220 -2.94 -23.26 16.31
CA LYS A 220 -2.69 -24.04 17.54
C LYS A 220 -3.53 -23.57 18.74
N CYS A 221 -4.16 -22.40 18.67
CA CYS A 221 -5.02 -21.92 19.75
C CYS A 221 -6.29 -22.77 19.88
N GLY A 222 -6.70 -23.08 21.11
CA GLY A 222 -7.93 -23.79 21.46
C GLY A 222 -9.21 -22.97 21.28
N CYS A 223 -9.09 -21.65 21.06
CA CYS A 223 -10.23 -20.79 20.79
C CYS A 223 -10.87 -21.07 19.43
N SER A 224 -12.13 -20.65 19.27
CA SER A 224 -12.89 -20.84 18.03
C SER A 224 -12.24 -20.14 16.84
N ARG A 225 -12.49 -20.67 15.63
CA ARG A 225 -12.17 -19.96 14.38
C ARG A 225 -12.96 -18.65 14.20
N LYS A 226 -14.02 -18.46 14.98
CA LYS A 226 -14.79 -17.20 15.08
C LYS A 226 -14.37 -16.32 16.27
N CYS A 227 -13.25 -16.63 16.94
CA CYS A 227 -12.69 -15.80 17.99
C CYS A 227 -12.52 -14.36 17.49
N LYS A 228 -12.79 -13.37 18.35
CA LYS A 228 -12.71 -11.96 17.98
C LYS A 228 -11.27 -11.45 17.88
N ASN A 229 -10.29 -12.27 18.27
CA ASN A 229 -8.87 -12.07 17.97
C ASN A 229 -8.42 -12.78 16.68
N ARG A 230 -9.31 -12.91 15.69
CA ARG A 230 -9.06 -13.48 14.35
C ARG A 230 -9.83 -12.66 13.30
N VAL A 231 -9.58 -11.37 13.20
CA VAL A 231 -10.30 -10.47 12.29
C VAL A 231 -9.76 -10.59 10.87
N VAL A 232 -8.45 -10.47 10.70
CA VAL A 232 -7.76 -10.45 9.39
C VAL A 232 -7.83 -11.84 8.75
N GLN A 233 -7.65 -12.90 9.55
CA GLN A 233 -7.83 -14.29 9.12
C GLN A 233 -9.24 -14.62 8.58
N GLN A 234 -10.26 -13.80 8.84
CA GLN A 234 -11.62 -14.01 8.31
C GLN A 234 -11.79 -13.49 6.87
N GLY A 235 -10.76 -12.87 6.30
CA GLY A 235 -10.79 -12.34 4.93
C GLY A 235 -11.72 -11.14 4.79
N ILE A 236 -11.99 -10.75 3.55
CA ILE A 236 -12.76 -9.54 3.25
C ILE A 236 -14.24 -9.74 3.61
N GLN A 237 -14.76 -8.90 4.51
CA GLN A 237 -16.16 -8.91 4.96
C GLN A 237 -16.92 -7.63 4.55
N VAL A 238 -16.20 -6.59 4.13
CA VAL A 238 -16.78 -5.30 3.71
C VAL A 238 -17.09 -5.32 2.21
N PRO A 239 -18.24 -4.80 1.76
CA PRO A 239 -18.57 -4.78 0.33
C PRO A 239 -17.71 -3.77 -0.41
N LEU A 240 -16.75 -4.27 -1.20
CA LEU A 240 -15.83 -3.47 -2.00
C LEU A 240 -16.25 -3.45 -3.48
N GLN A 241 -15.86 -2.38 -4.17
CA GLN A 241 -15.99 -2.27 -5.62
C GLN A 241 -14.71 -1.67 -6.21
N VAL A 242 -14.13 -2.36 -7.19
CA VAL A 242 -13.05 -1.82 -8.02
C VAL A 242 -13.68 -0.96 -9.11
N TYR A 243 -13.14 0.22 -9.34
CA TYR A 243 -13.70 1.15 -10.32
C TYR A 243 -12.64 1.91 -11.12
N GLY A 244 -12.98 2.29 -12.35
CA GLY A 244 -12.17 3.21 -13.12
C GLY A 244 -12.23 4.61 -12.52
N THR A 245 -11.09 5.15 -12.09
CA THR A 245 -11.04 6.47 -11.46
C THR A 245 -11.26 7.59 -12.49
N PRO A 246 -12.09 8.60 -12.19
CA PRO A 246 -12.38 9.69 -13.13
C PRO A 246 -11.17 10.60 -13.37
N GLU A 247 -10.25 10.67 -12.40
CA GLU A 247 -9.06 11.54 -12.41
C GLU A 247 -7.90 10.97 -13.24
N GLY A 248 -8.07 9.82 -13.88
CA GLY A 248 -7.03 9.19 -14.71
C GLY A 248 -5.94 8.48 -13.91
N LYS A 249 -6.18 8.16 -12.62
CA LYS A 249 -5.26 7.38 -11.77
C LYS A 249 -5.26 5.89 -12.12
N GLY A 250 -6.03 5.48 -13.12
CA GLY A 250 -6.27 4.09 -13.47
C GLY A 250 -7.40 3.49 -12.65
N TRP A 251 -7.21 2.26 -12.18
CA TRP A 251 -8.17 1.57 -11.31
C TRP A 251 -8.00 2.02 -9.86
N GLY A 252 -9.11 2.15 -9.14
CA GLY A 252 -9.15 2.39 -7.71
C GLY A 252 -10.14 1.45 -7.04
N ILE A 253 -10.21 1.48 -5.71
CA ILE A 253 -11.17 0.70 -4.94
C ILE A 253 -11.94 1.61 -3.98
N ARG A 254 -13.23 1.32 -3.80
CA ARG A 254 -14.12 2.05 -2.91
C ARG A 254 -14.98 1.09 -2.11
N SER A 255 -15.46 1.55 -0.95
CA SER A 255 -16.47 0.81 -0.19
C SER A 255 -17.86 1.13 -0.74
N VAL A 256 -18.73 0.13 -0.89
CA VAL A 256 -20.13 0.33 -1.32
C VAL A 256 -20.97 0.89 -0.17
N ASN A 257 -20.64 0.53 1.07
CA ASN A 257 -21.34 0.95 2.26
C ASN A 257 -20.46 1.87 3.13
N ALA A 258 -21.09 2.60 4.06
CA ALA A 258 -20.36 3.34 5.07
C ALA A 258 -19.55 2.37 5.95
N LEU A 259 -18.31 2.75 6.29
CA LEU A 259 -17.44 2.00 7.21
C LEU A 259 -17.13 2.86 8.43
N LYS A 260 -17.05 2.25 9.60
CA LYS A 260 -16.63 2.95 10.82
C LYS A 260 -15.10 3.05 10.89
N LYS A 261 -14.55 4.02 11.63
CA LYS A 261 -13.14 4.06 12.05
C LYS A 261 -12.73 2.72 12.69
N GLY A 262 -11.54 2.24 12.36
CA GLY A 262 -10.97 0.97 12.86
C GLY A 262 -11.50 -0.29 12.18
N THR A 263 -12.29 -0.18 11.11
CA THR A 263 -12.80 -1.34 10.36
C THR A 263 -11.67 -1.97 9.54
N PHE A 264 -11.51 -3.29 9.64
CA PHE A 264 -10.66 -4.06 8.72
C PHE A 264 -11.26 -4.06 7.31
N VAL A 265 -10.45 -3.71 6.31
CA VAL A 265 -10.88 -3.63 4.91
C VAL A 265 -10.44 -4.87 4.14
N CYS A 266 -9.13 -5.06 4.01
CA CYS A 266 -8.54 -6.23 3.35
C CYS A 266 -7.07 -6.36 3.73
N GLU A 267 -6.52 -7.54 3.49
CA GLU A 267 -5.08 -7.75 3.46
C GLU A 267 -4.52 -7.33 2.10
N TYR A 268 -3.28 -6.85 2.04
CA TYR A 268 -2.54 -6.76 0.78
C TYR A 268 -1.98 -8.13 0.44
N VAL A 269 -2.60 -8.82 -0.53
CA VAL A 269 -2.18 -10.17 -0.91
C VAL A 269 -1.35 -10.14 -2.18
N GLY A 270 -0.25 -10.89 -2.18
CA GLY A 270 0.61 -11.10 -3.33
C GLY A 270 1.51 -12.33 -3.19
N GLU A 271 2.49 -12.41 -4.08
CA GLU A 271 3.57 -13.39 -3.96
C GLU A 271 4.67 -12.83 -3.05
N ILE A 272 5.05 -13.59 -2.02
CA ILE A 272 6.18 -13.27 -1.15
C ILE A 272 7.45 -13.67 -1.89
N VAL A 273 8.24 -12.69 -2.28
CA VAL A 273 9.50 -12.85 -3.01
C VAL A 273 10.64 -12.18 -2.24
N THR A 274 11.87 -12.55 -2.54
CA THR A 274 13.04 -11.81 -2.03
C THR A 274 13.21 -10.50 -2.78
N ASN A 275 13.86 -9.52 -2.17
CA ASN A 275 14.21 -8.25 -2.85
C ASN A 275 15.05 -8.49 -4.11
N GLN A 276 15.90 -9.51 -4.12
CA GLN A 276 16.69 -9.90 -5.29
C GLN A 276 15.80 -10.39 -6.44
N GLU A 277 14.86 -11.28 -6.16
CA GLU A 277 13.90 -11.78 -7.16
C GLU A 277 13.05 -10.63 -7.72
N LEU A 278 12.54 -9.75 -6.86
CA LEU A 278 11.77 -8.57 -7.30
C LEU A 278 12.59 -7.67 -8.23
N TYR A 279 13.86 -7.44 -7.90
CA TYR A 279 14.77 -6.64 -8.70
C TYR A 279 15.02 -7.25 -10.09
N GLU A 280 15.21 -8.57 -10.16
CA GLU A 280 15.38 -9.30 -11.43
C GLU A 280 14.12 -9.20 -12.30
N ARG A 281 12.94 -9.46 -11.73
CA ARG A 281 11.65 -9.27 -12.43
C ARG A 281 11.51 -7.86 -12.97
N ASN A 282 11.78 -6.84 -12.15
CA ASN A 282 11.63 -5.45 -12.56
C ASN A 282 12.57 -5.06 -13.71
N LYS A 283 13.78 -5.62 -13.79
CA LYS A 283 14.66 -5.42 -14.95
C LYS A 283 14.03 -5.94 -16.24
N GLU A 284 13.45 -7.14 -16.19
CA GLU A 284 12.79 -7.74 -17.35
C GLU A 284 11.56 -6.94 -17.77
N ARG A 285 10.75 -6.48 -16.80
CA ARG A 285 9.56 -5.64 -17.04
C ARG A 285 9.92 -4.33 -17.71
N VAL A 286 10.98 -3.67 -17.25
CA VAL A 286 11.51 -2.45 -17.88
C VAL A 286 11.96 -2.72 -19.32
N ALA A 287 12.62 -3.85 -19.58
CA ALA A 287 13.00 -4.24 -20.93
C ALA A 287 11.80 -4.48 -21.86
N LYS A 288 10.68 -4.97 -21.30
CA LYS A 288 9.40 -5.19 -22.01
C LYS A 288 8.48 -3.96 -22.06
N GLN A 289 8.90 -2.82 -21.49
CA GLN A 289 8.10 -1.59 -21.39
C GLN A 289 6.79 -1.75 -20.59
N GLU A 290 6.76 -2.68 -19.65
CA GLU A 290 5.64 -2.85 -18.71
C GLU A 290 5.67 -1.72 -17.67
N LYS A 291 4.52 -1.07 -17.45
CA LYS A 291 4.46 0.20 -16.71
C LYS A 291 4.03 0.08 -15.25
N HIS A 292 3.41 -1.03 -14.85
CA HIS A 292 2.75 -1.16 -13.56
C HIS A 292 3.29 -2.34 -12.77
N THR A 293 3.89 -2.04 -11.63
CA THR A 293 4.35 -3.00 -10.64
C THR A 293 3.67 -2.71 -9.32
N TYR A 294 3.35 -3.75 -8.57
CA TYR A 294 2.64 -3.63 -7.29
C TYR A 294 3.44 -4.27 -6.14
N PRO A 295 4.67 -3.80 -5.85
CA PRO A 295 5.45 -4.30 -4.73
C PRO A 295 5.10 -3.56 -3.44
N VAL A 296 4.99 -4.31 -2.34
CA VAL A 296 5.01 -3.78 -0.97
C VAL A 296 6.21 -4.42 -0.26
N LEU A 297 7.13 -3.58 0.21
CA LEU A 297 8.24 -4.07 1.02
C LEU A 297 7.69 -4.52 2.37
N LEU A 298 8.02 -5.75 2.76
CA LEU A 298 7.79 -6.20 4.12
C LEU A 298 9.00 -5.70 4.90
N ASP A 299 8.79 -4.73 5.81
CA ASP A 299 9.89 -4.07 6.54
C ASP A 299 10.87 -5.11 7.07
N ALA A 300 12.04 -5.17 6.42
CA ALA A 300 12.92 -6.32 6.41
C ALA A 300 13.75 -6.54 7.67
N ASP A 301 13.37 -5.94 8.78
CA ASP A 301 14.00 -6.10 10.09
C ASP A 301 13.18 -5.29 11.07
N TRP A 302 12.99 -5.75 12.31
CA TRP A 302 12.89 -4.96 13.56
C TRP A 302 12.55 -5.87 14.75
N GLY A 303 12.13 -7.12 14.50
CA GLY A 303 11.81 -8.09 15.57
C GLY A 303 12.34 -9.50 15.35
N SER A 304 13.00 -9.80 14.23
CA SER A 304 13.47 -11.16 13.96
C SER A 304 14.67 -11.52 14.83
N GLU A 305 14.71 -12.75 15.36
CA GLU A 305 15.80 -13.23 16.23
C GLU A 305 17.15 -13.34 15.50
N ARG A 306 17.19 -13.08 14.19
CA ARG A 306 18.36 -13.28 13.31
C ARG A 306 18.61 -12.00 12.50
N ILE A 307 19.88 -11.65 12.31
CA ILE A 307 20.25 -10.60 11.37
C ILE A 307 20.08 -11.15 9.96
N LEU A 308 19.09 -10.64 9.23
CA LEU A 308 18.84 -11.03 7.85
C LEU A 308 19.83 -10.33 6.91
N LYS A 309 20.25 -11.01 5.86
CA LYS A 309 20.96 -10.36 4.76
C LYS A 309 19.98 -9.60 3.89
N ASP A 310 20.45 -8.56 3.19
CA ASP A 310 19.60 -7.80 2.24
C ASP A 310 18.98 -8.70 1.14
N GLU A 311 19.64 -9.82 0.81
CA GLU A 311 19.15 -10.85 -0.12
C GLU A 311 18.00 -11.71 0.45
N GLU A 312 17.85 -11.75 1.78
CA GLU A 312 16.83 -12.49 2.52
C GLU A 312 15.63 -11.60 2.89
N ALA A 313 15.72 -10.30 2.62
CA ALA A 313 14.62 -9.36 2.81
C ALA A 313 13.45 -9.72 1.89
N LEU A 314 12.25 -9.79 2.47
CA LEU A 314 11.04 -10.20 1.79
C LEU A 314 10.22 -8.99 1.33
N CYS A 315 9.47 -9.19 0.26
CA CYS A 315 8.49 -8.24 -0.25
C CYS A 315 7.29 -9.00 -0.83
N LEU A 316 6.14 -8.33 -0.89
CA LEU A 316 4.93 -8.81 -1.55
C LEU A 316 4.85 -8.22 -2.95
N ASP A 317 4.90 -9.05 -3.99
CA ASP A 317 4.65 -8.66 -5.38
C ASP A 317 3.22 -9.06 -5.79
N ALA A 318 2.33 -8.08 -5.92
CA ALA A 318 0.94 -8.28 -6.34
C ALA A 318 0.72 -8.04 -7.85
N THR A 319 1.79 -8.04 -8.65
CA THR A 319 1.72 -7.72 -10.08
C THR A 319 0.96 -8.77 -10.87
N GLU A 320 1.36 -10.04 -10.74
CA GLU A 320 0.76 -11.19 -11.45
C GLU A 320 -0.31 -11.91 -10.62
N PHE A 321 -0.09 -12.01 -9.31
CA PHE A 321 -0.97 -12.69 -8.37
C PHE A 321 -1.30 -11.75 -7.23
N GLY A 322 -2.57 -11.46 -6.98
CA GLY A 322 -2.95 -10.64 -5.83
C GLY A 322 -4.45 -10.59 -5.59
N ASN A 323 -4.88 -9.92 -4.52
CA ASN A 323 -6.31 -9.72 -4.24
C ASN A 323 -6.77 -8.30 -4.61
N ALA A 324 -7.94 -7.89 -4.11
CA ALA A 324 -8.47 -6.54 -4.31
C ALA A 324 -7.59 -5.41 -3.73
N GLY A 325 -6.73 -5.71 -2.74
CA GLY A 325 -5.85 -4.73 -2.08
C GLY A 325 -4.87 -4.04 -3.03
N ARG A 326 -4.48 -4.69 -4.14
CA ARG A 326 -3.61 -4.11 -5.18
C ARG A 326 -4.21 -2.87 -5.88
N PHE A 327 -5.51 -2.63 -5.74
CA PHE A 327 -6.22 -1.49 -6.32
C PHE A 327 -6.39 -0.31 -5.34
N ILE A 328 -5.85 -0.41 -4.13
CA ILE A 328 -5.81 0.71 -3.18
C ILE A 328 -4.81 1.74 -3.70
N ASN A 329 -5.33 2.91 -4.08
CA ASN A 329 -4.48 4.01 -4.53
C ASN A 329 -3.76 4.69 -3.37
N HIS A 330 -2.67 5.36 -3.69
CA HIS A 330 -1.87 6.07 -2.71
C HIS A 330 -2.28 7.55 -2.60
N ARG A 331 -2.27 8.10 -1.38
CA ARG A 331 -2.35 9.55 -1.12
C ARG A 331 -1.31 9.98 -0.10
N CYS A 332 -0.76 11.19 -0.26
CA CYS A 332 0.40 11.61 0.54
C CYS A 332 0.08 12.01 1.99
N TYR A 333 -1.11 12.56 2.27
CA TYR A 333 -1.38 13.21 3.56
C TYR A 333 -2.77 12.93 4.15
N ASP A 334 -3.77 12.67 3.32
CA ASP A 334 -5.18 12.57 3.71
C ASP A 334 -5.76 11.19 3.35
N ALA A 335 -4.93 10.16 3.36
CA ALA A 335 -5.38 8.80 3.12
C ALA A 335 -6.29 8.32 4.27
N ASN A 336 -7.26 7.49 3.93
CA ASN A 336 -8.30 7.04 4.85
C ASN A 336 -8.09 5.60 5.35
N LEU A 337 -6.99 4.97 4.93
CA LEU A 337 -6.49 3.69 5.42
C LEU A 337 -5.09 3.82 6.03
N ILE A 338 -4.80 2.94 6.99
CA ILE A 338 -3.47 2.69 7.55
C ILE A 338 -3.09 1.23 7.33
N GLU A 339 -1.83 0.96 6.97
CA GLU A 339 -1.30 -0.40 6.98
C GLU A 339 -0.80 -0.77 8.38
N ILE A 340 -1.20 -1.94 8.87
CA ILE A 340 -0.75 -2.47 10.16
C ILE A 340 -0.24 -3.89 9.95
N PRO A 341 1.00 -4.22 10.38
CA PRO A 341 1.51 -5.58 10.38
C PRO A 341 0.68 -6.48 11.31
N VAL A 342 0.36 -7.68 10.84
CA VAL A 342 -0.41 -8.69 11.58
C VAL A 342 0.36 -9.99 11.63
N GLU A 343 0.66 -10.44 12.84
CA GLU A 343 1.33 -11.70 13.11
C GLU A 343 0.28 -12.82 13.17
N VAL A 344 0.27 -13.63 12.13
CA VAL A 344 -0.49 -14.87 12.06
C VAL A 344 0.50 -15.97 11.77
N GLU A 345 0.66 -16.88 12.72
CA GLU A 345 1.46 -18.10 12.52
C GLU A 345 2.95 -17.84 12.22
N THR A 346 3.50 -16.69 12.60
CA THR A 346 4.91 -16.33 12.33
C THR A 346 5.69 -15.92 13.59
N PRO A 347 6.11 -16.89 14.42
CA PRO A 347 6.72 -16.63 15.72
C PRO A 347 8.07 -15.91 15.66
N ASP A 348 8.74 -15.88 14.51
CA ASP A 348 10.07 -15.27 14.35
C ASP A 348 10.03 -13.88 13.74
N HIS A 349 8.84 -13.29 13.58
CA HIS A 349 8.68 -11.90 13.13
C HIS A 349 9.36 -11.58 11.78
N HIS A 350 9.75 -12.61 11.03
CA HIS A 350 10.41 -12.49 9.72
C HIS A 350 9.40 -12.14 8.62
N TYR A 351 8.12 -12.43 8.87
CA TYR A 351 7.02 -12.16 7.99
C TYR A 351 5.78 -11.73 8.79
N TYR A 352 5.07 -10.75 8.25
CA TYR A 352 3.76 -10.32 8.74
C TYR A 352 2.80 -10.19 7.57
N HIS A 353 1.53 -10.43 7.85
CA HIS A 353 0.45 -10.05 6.96
C HIS A 353 0.29 -8.53 6.98
N VAL A 354 0.08 -7.92 5.82
CA VAL A 354 -0.12 -6.47 5.69
C VAL A 354 -1.62 -6.19 5.61
N ALA A 355 -2.23 -5.70 6.68
CA ALA A 355 -3.67 -5.45 6.75
C ALA A 355 -4.00 -3.96 6.73
N PHE A 356 -5.06 -3.60 6.00
CA PHE A 356 -5.58 -2.24 5.96
C PHE A 356 -6.77 -2.04 6.87
N PHE A 357 -6.73 -0.94 7.63
CA PHE A 357 -7.80 -0.52 8.51
C PHE A 357 -8.18 0.93 8.24
N THR A 358 -9.46 1.27 8.44
CA THR A 358 -9.93 2.65 8.29
C THR A 358 -9.43 3.55 9.42
N THR A 359 -8.92 4.74 9.08
CA THR A 359 -8.42 5.73 10.07
C THR A 359 -9.51 6.70 10.55
N LYS A 360 -10.64 6.72 9.84
CA LYS A 360 -11.83 7.52 10.12
C LYS A 360 -13.08 6.77 9.64
N ASP A 361 -14.25 7.33 9.90
CA ASP A 361 -15.47 6.88 9.22
C ASP A 361 -15.35 7.18 7.71
N ILE A 362 -15.85 6.25 6.90
CA ILE A 362 -15.80 6.27 5.43
C ILE A 362 -17.22 6.36 4.92
N GLU A 363 -17.47 7.30 4.02
CA GLU A 363 -18.77 7.44 3.39
C GLU A 363 -18.98 6.37 2.29
N PRO A 364 -20.24 5.99 1.99
CA PRO A 364 -20.52 5.12 0.86
C PRO A 364 -19.92 5.67 -0.44
N MET A 365 -19.29 4.81 -1.21
CA MET A 365 -18.64 5.11 -2.49
C MET A 365 -17.40 6.01 -2.40
N GLU A 366 -16.91 6.32 -1.21
CA GLU A 366 -15.62 7.01 -1.01
C GLU A 366 -14.45 6.11 -1.44
N GLU A 367 -13.51 6.67 -2.19
CA GLU A 367 -12.28 5.98 -2.60
C GLU A 367 -11.44 5.62 -1.37
N LEU A 368 -11.01 4.37 -1.30
CA LEU A 368 -10.12 3.88 -0.25
C LEU A 368 -8.68 4.08 -0.68
N THR A 369 -7.90 4.74 0.16
CA THR A 369 -6.53 5.15 -0.15
C THR A 369 -5.62 5.00 1.06
N TRP A 370 -4.33 4.74 0.81
CA TRP A 370 -3.33 4.54 1.85
C TRP A 370 -2.09 5.45 1.64
N VAL A 371 -1.41 5.82 2.72
CA VAL A 371 -0.18 6.63 2.67
C VAL A 371 1.03 5.74 2.36
N ILE A 372 1.75 6.00 1.27
CA ILE A 372 3.12 5.51 1.17
C ILE A 372 3.94 6.28 2.19
N LEU A 373 4.36 5.64 3.28
CA LEU A 373 5.51 6.11 4.02
C LEU A 373 6.70 5.98 3.08
N LEU A 374 6.95 7.04 2.29
CA LEU A 374 8.23 7.19 1.62
C LEU A 374 9.23 7.08 2.75
N SER A 375 10.06 6.04 2.73
CA SER A 375 11.21 5.94 3.59
C SER A 375 12.04 7.19 3.34
N THR A 376 11.78 8.24 4.11
CA THR A 376 12.58 9.45 4.09
C THR A 376 13.93 9.02 4.63
N THR A 377 14.92 8.83 3.76
CA THR A 377 16.19 9.59 3.78
C THR A 377 17.25 9.08 2.83
#